data_AF-A0A1A6GYB0-F1
#
_entry.id   AF-A0A1A6GYB0-F1
#
_cell.length_a   1.000
_cell.length_b   1.000
_cell.length_c   1.000
_cell.angle_alpha   90.00
_cell.angle_beta   90.00
_cell.angle_gamma   90.00
#
_symmetry.space_group_name_H-M   'P 1'
#
loop_
_entity.id
_entity.type
_entity.pdbx_description
1 polymer ?
#
loop_
_entity_poly.entity_id
_entity_poly.type
_entity_poly.pdbx_seq_one_letter_code
_entity_poly.pdbx_strand_id
1 'polypeptide(L)'
;HQRDPRLNEILFPFYDAKRAMRIIEMYEPDEDLKKKGLISSDGFCRYLMSDENAPVFLDRLELYQEMDHPLAHYFISSSHNTYLTGRQFGGKSSVE
;
A
#
# COMPACT_ATOMS: atom_id res chain seq x y z
N HIS A 1 -10.69 -7.27 -11.17
CA HIS A 1 -11.45 -6.73 -10.04
C HIS A 1 -10.46 -6.19 -9.02
N GLN A 2 -10.64 -4.97 -8.51
CA GLN A 2 -9.66 -4.30 -7.61
C GLN A 2 -9.84 -4.64 -6.12
N ARG A 3 -10.91 -5.35 -5.74
CA ARG A 3 -11.20 -5.71 -4.35
C ARG A 3 -10.58 -7.06 -4.01
N ASP A 4 -9.89 -7.15 -2.87
CA ASP A 4 -9.51 -8.43 -2.27
C ASP A 4 -10.77 -9.13 -1.69
N PRO A 5 -11.16 -10.30 -2.20
CA PRO A 5 -12.37 -11.00 -1.76
C PRO A 5 -12.28 -11.55 -0.33
N ARG A 6 -11.09 -11.55 0.30
CA ARG A 6 -10.90 -12.02 1.67
C ARG A 6 -11.25 -10.96 2.73
N LEU A 7 -11.45 -9.70 2.32
CA LEU A 7 -11.73 -8.59 3.24
C LEU A 7 -13.18 -8.60 3.73
N ASN A 8 -13.35 -8.41 5.03
CA ASN A 8 -14.66 -8.29 5.67
C ASN A 8 -15.43 -7.06 5.13
N GLU A 9 -16.68 -7.26 4.73
CA GLU A 9 -17.50 -6.22 4.06
C GLU A 9 -17.97 -5.10 5.00
N ILE A 10 -18.01 -5.35 6.31
CA ILE A 10 -18.38 -4.33 7.31
C ILE A 10 -17.18 -3.42 7.59
N LEU A 11 -15.99 -4.01 7.77
CA LEU A 11 -14.75 -3.27 8.01
C LEU A 11 -14.25 -2.56 6.74
N PHE A 12 -14.44 -3.18 5.57
CA PHE A 12 -14.03 -2.66 4.27
C PHE A 12 -15.25 -2.63 3.34
N PRO A 13 -16.13 -1.62 3.43
CA PRO A 13 -17.35 -1.57 2.63
C PRO A 13 -17.06 -1.43 1.14
N PHE A 14 -18.04 -1.82 0.32
CA PHE A 14 -18.00 -1.56 -1.12
C PHE A 14 -18.07 -0.06 -1.41
N TYR A 15 -17.47 0.35 -2.52
CA TYR A 15 -17.62 1.72 -3.00
C TYR A 15 -19.06 1.95 -3.45
N ASP A 16 -19.63 3.06 -2.99
CA ASP A 16 -20.94 3.54 -3.40
C ASP A 16 -20.81 4.54 -4.58
N ALA A 17 -21.95 4.92 -5.16
CA ALA A 17 -21.98 5.90 -6.24
C ALA A 17 -21.33 7.23 -5.84
N LYS A 18 -21.47 7.64 -4.56
CA LYS A 18 -20.86 8.87 -4.03
C LYS A 18 -19.33 8.79 -4.02
N ARG A 19 -18.77 7.65 -3.62
CA ARG A 19 -17.32 7.40 -3.67
C ARG A 19 -16.82 7.37 -5.11
N ALA A 20 -17.53 6.73 -6.03
CA ALA A 20 -17.20 6.73 -7.45
C ALA A 20 -17.15 8.15 -8.03
N MET A 21 -18.13 8.99 -7.70
CA MET A 21 -18.15 10.39 -8.14
C MET A 21 -16.95 11.19 -7.61
N ARG A 22 -16.56 11.00 -6.34
CA ARG A 22 -15.36 11.66 -5.78
C ARG A 22 -14.07 11.25 -6.49
N ILE A 23 -13.95 9.99 -6.90
CA ILE A 23 -12.81 9.50 -7.69
C ILE A 23 -12.77 10.23 -9.03
N ILE A 24 -13.91 10.37 -9.70
CA ILE A 24 -14.00 11.10 -10.96
C ILE A 24 -13.62 12.57 -10.77
N GLU A 25 -14.18 13.24 -9.75
CA GLU A 25 -13.86 14.64 -9.44
C GLU A 25 -12.37 14.87 -9.17
N MET A 26 -11.71 13.91 -8.51
CA MET A 26 -10.30 13.99 -8.14
C MET A 26 -9.35 13.75 -9.33
N TYR A 27 -9.63 12.73 -10.14
CA TYR A 27 -8.65 12.24 -11.13
C TYR A 27 -8.96 12.64 -12.57
N GLU A 28 -10.20 12.96 -12.91
CA GLU A 28 -10.53 13.44 -14.26
C GLU A 28 -9.98 14.86 -14.48
N PRO A 29 -9.26 15.15 -15.57
CA PRO A 29 -8.85 16.52 -15.88
C PRO A 29 -9.96 17.36 -16.54
N ASP A 30 -10.85 16.76 -17.32
CA ASP A 30 -11.87 17.49 -18.09
C ASP A 30 -13.12 17.83 -17.24
N GLU A 31 -13.40 19.12 -17.07
CA GLU A 31 -14.52 19.60 -16.26
C GLU A 31 -15.91 19.25 -16.82
N ASP A 32 -16.06 19.08 -18.13
CA ASP A 32 -17.33 18.68 -18.73
C ASP A 32 -17.57 17.18 -18.56
N LEU A 33 -16.51 16.36 -18.58
CA LEU A 33 -16.60 14.94 -18.22
C LEU A 33 -16.90 14.75 -16.73
N LYS A 34 -16.29 15.54 -15.83
CA LYS A 34 -16.63 15.54 -14.40
C LYS A 34 -18.12 15.79 -14.16
N LYS A 35 -18.68 16.85 -14.77
CA LYS A 35 -20.11 17.19 -14.64
C LYS A 35 -21.03 16.09 -15.13
N LYS A 36 -20.59 15.28 -16.10
CA LYS A 36 -21.32 14.12 -16.64
C LYS A 36 -21.09 12.84 -15.85
N GLY A 37 -20.20 12.84 -14.85
CA GLY A 37 -19.82 11.64 -14.11
C GLY A 37 -19.09 10.61 -14.98
N LEU A 38 -18.28 11.08 -15.93
CA LEU A 38 -17.50 10.24 -16.82
C LEU A 38 -16.00 10.39 -16.53
N ILE A 39 -15.24 9.33 -16.78
CA ILE A 39 -13.78 9.32 -16.68
C ILE A 39 -13.18 9.03 -18.05
N SER A 40 -12.19 9.83 -18.44
CA SER A 40 -11.39 9.65 -19.65
C SER A 40 -10.32 8.59 -19.45
N SER A 41 -9.65 8.19 -20.53
CA SER A 41 -8.49 7.29 -20.42
C SER A 41 -7.35 7.90 -19.59
N ASP A 42 -7.13 9.21 -19.69
CA ASP A 42 -6.09 9.89 -18.90
C ASP A 42 -6.47 9.95 -17.43
N GLY A 43 -7.71 10.35 -17.12
CA GLY A 43 -8.24 10.33 -15.75
C GLY A 43 -8.19 8.94 -15.12
N PHE A 44 -8.51 7.90 -15.90
CA PHE A 44 -8.41 6.52 -15.43
C PHE A 44 -6.96 6.09 -15.19
N CYS A 45 -6.02 6.47 -16.05
CA CYS A 45 -4.60 6.22 -15.84
C CYS A 45 -4.09 6.87 -14.55
N ARG A 46 -4.50 8.13 -14.29
CA ARG A 46 -4.17 8.84 -13.04
C ARG A 46 -4.73 8.11 -11.82
N TYR A 47 -5.97 7.64 -11.87
CA TYR A 47 -6.55 6.81 -10.81
C TYR A 47 -5.73 5.54 -10.56
N LEU A 48 -5.35 4.81 -11.62
CA LEU A 48 -4.58 3.57 -11.49
C LEU A 48 -3.19 3.77 -10.86
N MET A 49 -2.56 4.92 -11.09
CA MET A 49 -1.25 5.28 -10.53
C MET A 49 -1.34 5.95 -9.15
N SER A 50 -2.54 6.20 -8.64
CA SER A 50 -2.74 6.88 -7.37
C SER A 50 -2.72 5.92 -6.17
N ASP A 51 -2.61 6.49 -4.97
CA ASP A 51 -2.65 5.76 -3.70
C ASP A 51 -3.98 5.01 -3.48
N GLU A 52 -5.08 5.44 -4.11
CA GLU A 52 -6.38 4.75 -4.08
C GLU A 52 -6.35 3.37 -4.76
N ASN A 53 -5.32 3.12 -5.57
CA ASN A 53 -5.11 1.86 -6.28
C ASN A 53 -3.72 1.27 -6.00
N ALA A 54 -3.15 1.58 -4.84
CA ALA A 54 -1.87 1.02 -4.41
C ALA A 54 -1.92 -0.53 -4.38
N PRO A 55 -0.83 -1.23 -4.77
CA PRO A 55 -0.79 -2.69 -4.74
C PRO A 55 -0.67 -3.27 -3.32
N VAL A 56 -0.54 -2.42 -2.31
CA VAL A 56 -0.35 -2.77 -0.90
C VAL A 56 -1.33 -1.98 -0.03
N PHE A 57 -1.60 -2.52 1.16
CA PHE A 57 -2.32 -1.81 2.20
C PHE A 57 -1.41 -0.73 2.80
N LEU A 58 -1.69 0.54 2.47
CA LEU A 58 -0.85 1.66 2.89
C LEU A 58 -0.83 1.84 4.42
N ASP A 59 -1.91 1.50 5.12
CA ASP A 59 -2.02 1.49 6.58
C ASP A 59 -1.13 0.42 7.25
N ARG A 60 -0.64 -0.57 6.49
CA ARG A 60 0.28 -1.60 6.98
C ARG A 60 1.75 -1.31 6.72
N LEU A 61 2.06 -0.13 6.18
CA LEU A 61 3.45 0.31 5.98
C LEU A 61 4.06 0.86 7.28
N GLU A 62 3.23 1.37 8.18
CA GLU A 62 3.64 1.85 9.51
C GLU A 62 3.50 0.75 10.58
N LEU A 63 3.78 1.07 11.84
CA LEU A 63 3.57 0.14 12.95
C LEU A 63 2.08 -0.11 13.17
N TYR A 64 1.57 -1.21 12.63
CA TYR A 64 0.14 -1.58 12.69
C TYR A 64 -0.15 -2.78 13.60
N GLN A 65 0.88 -3.51 14.03
CA GLN A 65 0.72 -4.69 14.88
C GLN A 65 0.68 -4.27 16.35
N GLU A 66 -0.06 -5.03 17.16
CA GLU A 66 -0.05 -4.86 18.62
C GLU A 66 1.35 -5.20 19.16
N MET A 67 1.99 -4.28 19.88
CA MET A 67 3.37 -4.42 20.38
C MET A 67 3.47 -4.71 21.89
N ASP A 68 2.34 -4.96 22.54
CA ASP A 68 2.26 -5.21 23.99
C ASP A 68 2.28 -6.70 24.36
N HIS A 69 2.42 -7.62 23.38
CA HIS A 69 2.55 -9.05 23.66
C HIS A 69 3.97 -9.39 24.15
N PRO A 70 4.18 -10.56 24.77
CA PRO A 70 5.52 -11.02 25.12
C PRO A 70 6.44 -11.15 23.91
N LEU A 71 7.76 -10.91 24.09
CA LEU A 71 8.75 -10.89 23.00
C LEU A 71 8.76 -12.17 22.13
N ALA A 72 8.46 -13.33 22.73
CA ALA A 72 8.43 -14.62 22.04
C ALA A 72 7.32 -14.74 20.97
N HIS A 73 6.36 -13.80 20.93
CA HIS A 73 5.25 -13.81 19.96
C HIS A 73 5.61 -13.11 18.64
N TYR A 74 6.77 -12.48 18.55
CA TYR A 74 7.19 -11.70 17.39
C TYR A 74 8.30 -12.40 16.62
N PHE A 75 8.23 -12.33 15.30
CA PHE A 75 9.39 -12.59 14.46
C PHE A 75 10.32 -11.38 14.53
N ILE A 76 11.57 -11.60 14.93
CA ILE A 76 12.58 -10.55 15.05
C ILE A 76 13.57 -10.71 13.90
N SER A 77 13.72 -9.64 13.11
CA SER A 77 14.77 -9.61 12.09
C SER A 77 16.14 -9.65 12.77
N SER A 78 16.85 -10.75 12.58
CA SER A 78 18.16 -10.99 13.18
C SER A 78 19.21 -11.15 12.09
N SER A 79 20.40 -10.61 12.33
CA SER A 79 21.55 -10.82 11.46
C SER A 79 22.65 -11.59 12.20
N HIS A 80 23.41 -12.39 11.46
CA HIS A 80 24.52 -13.18 11.97
C HIS A 80 25.81 -12.69 11.32
N ASN A 81 26.88 -12.55 12.12
CA ASN A 81 28.15 -11.99 11.67
C ASN A 81 27.99 -10.61 10.98
N THR A 82 27.25 -9.69 11.61
CA THR A 82 26.93 -8.35 11.07
C THR A 82 28.15 -7.52 10.68
N TYR A 83 29.29 -7.79 11.31
CA TYR A 83 30.55 -7.11 10.99
C TYR A 83 31.11 -7.52 9.62
N LEU A 84 30.70 -8.65 9.03
CA LEU A 84 31.22 -9.11 7.74
C LEU A 84 30.45 -8.47 6.58
N THR A 85 31.18 -7.79 5.69
CA THR A 85 30.62 -7.22 4.46
C THR A 85 30.82 -8.10 3.24
N GLY A 86 31.32 -9.33 3.43
CA GLY A 86 31.64 -10.24 2.34
C GLY A 86 31.75 -11.69 2.78
N ARG A 87 32.68 -12.42 2.16
CA ARG A 87 32.86 -13.86 2.40
C ARG A 87 33.22 -14.16 3.86
N GLN A 88 32.77 -15.31 4.35
CA GLN A 88 33.12 -15.81 5.69
C GLN A 88 34.63 -16.06 5.86
N PHE A 89 35.34 -16.36 4.76
CA PHE A 89 36.79 -16.55 4.73
C PHE A 89 37.44 -15.54 3.80
N GLY A 90 38.51 -14.89 4.27
CA GLY A 90 39.25 -13.87 3.52
C GLY A 90 38.42 -12.62 3.18
N GLY A 91 37.24 -12.45 3.79
CA GLY A 91 36.42 -11.25 3.68
C GLY A 91 36.90 -10.13 4.59
N LYS A 92 36.41 -8.92 4.33
CA LYS A 92 36.66 -7.73 5.15
C LYS A 92 35.53 -7.55 6.17
N SER A 93 35.86 -6.88 7.26
CA SER A 93 34.88 -6.46 8.28
C SER A 93 34.63 -4.96 8.19
N SER A 94 33.41 -4.52 8.52
CA SER A 94 32.97 -3.12 8.59
C SER A 94 32.21 -2.87 9.90
N VAL A 95 32.16 -1.60 10.28
CA VAL A 95 31.30 -1.08 11.36
C VAL A 95 29.99 -0.49 10.80
N GLU A 96 30.02 0.00 9.55
CA GLU A 96 28.84 0.36 8.74
C GLU A 96 28.19 -0.88 8.14
#